data_AF-A0A7G9QKW7-F1
#
_entry.id   AF-A0A7G9QKW7-F1
#
_cell.length_a   1.000
_cell.length_b   1.000
_cell.length_c   1.000
_cell.angle_alpha   90.00
_cell.angle_beta   90.00
_cell.angle_gamma   90.00
#
_symmetry.space_group_name_H-M   'P 1'
#
loop_
_entity.id
_entity.type
_entity.pdbx_description
1 polymer ?
#
loop_
_entity_poly.entity_id
_entity_poly.type
_entity_poly.pdbx_seq_one_letter_code
_entity_poly.pdbx_strand_id
1 'polypeptide(L)'
;MKFNYVACIILLLFFSRARAQPYLLKSTDSGKNFQLKIYYGTEGKGAFVQYVGQKGIIPLRIRTMDIKKNNENNISTVYYRWDELIDGKITGNYSLSETSRNISGAVYKRAKDGKIFNLEQTAGGSPDNRQEDRLFINHILITFSHHENTALTFTYQDGHKETLQLESFDNPQQIRRSHIADYNFDGYDDVGFSIPDAGMGVYRTFTIFLYDPGSKRFKKLKEPASNNANCIGFCDVTIDKKNRLLSTSCRGGARWWSEIYRFDKANKLIWVRSKKE
;
A
#
# COMPACT_ATOMS: atom_id res chain seq x y z
N MET A 1 38.69 29.88 1.77
CA MET A 1 37.57 29.23 1.06
C MET A 1 37.66 27.73 1.29
N LYS A 2 36.59 27.09 1.82
CA LYS A 2 36.26 25.63 1.90
C LYS A 2 35.66 25.32 3.27
N PHE A 3 34.33 25.41 3.38
CA PHE A 3 33.30 24.38 3.14
C PHE A 3 32.92 23.69 4.45
N ASN A 4 31.98 24.33 5.15
CA ASN A 4 31.26 23.75 6.28
C ASN A 4 30.39 22.60 5.74
N TYR A 5 30.70 21.37 6.14
CA TYR A 5 29.78 20.25 5.96
C TYR A 5 28.68 20.35 7.02
N VAL A 6 27.58 21.02 6.68
CA VAL A 6 26.31 20.80 7.37
C VAL A 6 25.80 19.46 6.86
N ALA A 7 26.03 18.40 7.63
CA ALA A 7 25.39 17.11 7.43
C ALA A 7 23.89 17.29 7.69
N CYS A 8 23.13 17.52 6.62
CA CYS A 8 21.67 17.54 6.67
C CYS A 8 21.21 16.08 6.82
N ILE A 9 21.10 15.61 8.07
CA ILE A 9 20.45 14.34 8.38
C ILE A 9 18.95 14.57 8.14
N ILE A 10 18.51 14.32 6.91
CA ILE A 10 17.10 14.21 6.57
C ILE A 10 16.64 12.86 7.12
N LEU A 11 16.25 12.86 8.40
CA LEU A 11 15.58 11.73 9.04
C LEU A 11 14.15 11.68 8.48
N LEU A 12 13.97 11.03 7.32
CA LEU A 12 12.64 10.67 6.80
C LEU A 12 12.05 9.59 7.71
N LEU A 13 11.54 10.02 8.87
CA LEU A 13 10.67 9.21 9.71
C LEU A 13 9.34 9.01 8.98
N PHE A 14 9.30 8.07 8.04
CA PHE A 14 8.06 7.46 7.60
C PHE A 14 7.53 6.57 8.73
N PHE A 15 6.98 7.21 9.76
CA PHE A 15 6.07 6.59 10.71
C PHE A 15 4.73 6.29 10.00
N SER A 16 4.74 5.40 9.01
CA SER A 16 3.53 4.69 8.59
C SER A 16 3.24 3.59 9.60
N ARG A 17 2.73 3.97 10.79
CA ARG A 17 1.98 3.00 11.61
C ARG A 17 0.85 2.47 10.72
N ALA A 18 0.65 1.15 10.70
CA ALA A 18 -0.27 0.51 9.77
C ALA A 18 -1.66 1.16 9.83
N ARG A 19 -2.28 1.24 8.66
CA ARG A 19 -3.63 1.78 8.54
C ARG A 19 -4.58 0.79 9.15
N ALA A 20 -5.43 1.30 10.02
CA ALA A 20 -6.50 0.53 10.57
C ALA A 20 -7.63 0.54 9.51
N GLN A 21 -7.56 -0.39 8.55
CA GLN A 21 -8.60 -0.63 7.55
C GLN A 21 -9.26 -2.00 7.72
N PRO A 22 -10.50 -2.17 7.23
CA PRO A 22 -11.36 -1.16 6.61
C PRO A 22 -11.96 -0.14 7.58
N TYR A 23 -12.37 1.01 7.08
CA TYR A 23 -13.23 1.94 7.82
C TYR A 23 -14.70 1.67 7.54
N LEU A 24 -15.51 1.51 8.60
CA LEU A 24 -16.96 1.45 8.49
C LEU A 24 -17.56 2.87 8.50
N LEU A 25 -18.22 3.22 7.39
CA LEU A 25 -18.84 4.52 7.16
C LEU A 25 -20.36 4.39 7.08
N LYS A 26 -21.08 5.35 7.66
CA LYS A 26 -22.54 5.44 7.64
C LYS A 26 -23.00 6.77 7.02
N SER A 27 -23.98 6.70 6.13
CA SER A 27 -24.67 7.90 5.61
C SER A 27 -25.49 8.56 6.72
N THR A 28 -25.36 9.88 6.86
CA THR A 28 -26.07 10.67 7.88
C THR A 28 -27.30 11.41 7.36
N ASP A 29 -27.52 11.44 6.03
CA ASP A 29 -28.64 12.16 5.45
C ASP A 29 -29.99 11.43 5.66
N SER A 30 -31.02 12.21 5.96
CA SER A 30 -32.36 11.79 6.42
C SER A 30 -33.16 10.87 5.49
N GLY A 31 -32.74 10.69 4.23
CA GLY A 31 -33.53 9.99 3.20
C GLY A 31 -33.13 8.54 2.91
N LYS A 32 -31.86 8.14 3.12
CA LYS A 32 -31.40 6.75 2.92
C LYS A 32 -30.18 6.47 3.81
N ASN A 33 -30.41 5.77 4.91
CA ASN A 33 -29.35 5.25 5.74
C ASN A 33 -28.74 4.02 5.07
N PHE A 34 -27.48 4.12 4.67
CA PHE A 34 -26.67 2.97 4.27
C PHE A 34 -25.34 2.99 5.00
N GLN A 35 -24.71 1.81 5.07
CA GLN A 35 -23.37 1.65 5.60
C GLN A 35 -22.50 0.96 4.56
N LEU A 36 -21.22 1.31 4.55
CA LEU A 36 -20.23 0.68 3.69
C LEU A 36 -18.89 0.60 4.41
N LYS A 37 -18.11 -0.42 4.07
CA LYS A 37 -16.69 -0.50 4.38
C LYS A 37 -15.89 0.08 3.22
N ILE A 38 -14.93 0.94 3.52
CA ILE A 38 -13.95 1.42 2.53
C ILE A 38 -12.56 0.84 2.86
N TYR A 39 -11.93 0.30 1.82
CA TYR A 39 -10.58 -0.28 1.83
C TYR A 39 -9.71 0.50 0.85
N TYR A 40 -8.43 0.75 1.17
CA TYR A 40 -7.46 1.38 0.25
C TYR A 40 -5.99 1.24 0.73
N GLY A 41 -5.11 0.77 -0.14
CA GLY A 41 -3.68 0.67 0.13
C GLY A 41 -2.92 1.99 0.00
N THR A 42 -1.59 1.88 -0.08
CA THR A 42 -0.66 3.02 -0.19
C THR A 42 -1.13 4.07 -1.20
N GLU A 43 -1.07 5.34 -0.79
CA GLU A 43 -1.51 6.49 -1.60
C GLU A 43 -2.98 6.45 -2.09
N GLY A 44 -3.82 5.62 -1.48
CA GLY A 44 -5.23 5.46 -1.89
C GLY A 44 -5.44 4.47 -3.02
N LYS A 45 -4.39 3.74 -3.45
CA LYS A 45 -4.49 2.72 -4.51
C LYS A 45 -5.16 1.44 -4.01
N GLY A 46 -5.57 0.57 -4.93
CA GLY A 46 -6.20 -0.71 -4.60
C GLY A 46 -7.54 -0.56 -3.85
N ALA A 47 -8.19 0.58 -4.00
CA ALA A 47 -9.34 0.95 -3.20
C ALA A 47 -10.64 0.32 -3.71
N PHE A 48 -11.55 0.04 -2.79
CA PHE A 48 -12.92 -0.37 -3.11
C PHE A 48 -13.85 -0.09 -1.93
N VAL A 49 -15.15 -0.08 -2.21
CA VAL A 49 -16.19 -0.08 -1.17
C VAL A 49 -16.98 -1.38 -1.18
N GLN A 50 -17.43 -1.79 0.00
CA GLN A 50 -18.36 -2.89 0.18
C GLN A 50 -19.53 -2.43 1.04
N TYR A 51 -20.73 -2.38 0.45
CA TYR A 51 -21.94 -2.05 1.19
C TYR A 51 -22.28 -3.15 2.21
N VAL A 52 -22.64 -2.75 3.43
CA VAL A 52 -23.04 -3.70 4.48
C VAL A 52 -24.27 -4.48 4.01
N GLY A 53 -24.22 -5.81 4.17
CA GLY A 53 -25.26 -6.73 3.69
C GLY A 53 -25.08 -7.17 2.22
N GLN A 54 -24.10 -6.62 1.50
CA GLN A 54 -23.81 -7.01 0.11
C GLN A 54 -22.48 -7.77 0.02
N LYS A 55 -22.46 -8.83 -0.79
CA LYS A 55 -21.22 -9.59 -1.09
C LYS A 55 -20.35 -8.90 -2.14
N GLY A 56 -20.95 -8.11 -3.03
CA GLY A 56 -20.24 -7.40 -4.09
C GLY A 56 -19.35 -6.29 -3.55
N ILE A 57 -18.30 -5.99 -4.31
CA ILE A 57 -17.42 -4.83 -4.10
C ILE A 57 -17.57 -3.88 -5.27
N ILE A 58 -17.35 -2.59 -5.03
CA ILE A 58 -17.31 -1.58 -6.09
C ILE A 58 -15.90 -0.97 -6.11
N PRO A 59 -15.13 -1.20 -7.20
CA PRO A 59 -13.78 -0.67 -7.33
C PRO A 59 -13.75 0.86 -7.30
N LEU A 60 -12.72 1.40 -6.65
CA LEU A 60 -12.44 2.83 -6.61
C LEU A 60 -11.11 3.13 -7.30
N ARG A 61 -11.13 4.04 -8.27
CA ARG A 61 -9.91 4.53 -8.93
C ARG A 61 -9.48 5.85 -8.29
N ILE A 62 -8.26 5.90 -7.77
CA ILE A 62 -7.70 7.13 -7.20
C ILE A 62 -7.57 8.20 -8.29
N ARG A 63 -8.06 9.40 -8.00
CA ARG A 63 -7.95 10.57 -8.87
C ARG A 63 -6.90 11.53 -8.35
N THR A 64 -6.98 11.88 -7.07
CA THR A 64 -5.97 12.71 -6.39
C THR A 64 -5.76 12.24 -4.95
N MET A 65 -4.52 12.37 -4.50
CA MET A 65 -4.13 12.33 -3.09
C MET A 65 -3.40 13.63 -2.79
N ASP A 66 -3.91 14.41 -1.85
CA ASP A 66 -3.33 15.68 -1.43
C ASP A 66 -2.95 15.62 0.05
N ILE A 67 -1.83 16.22 0.44
CA ILE A 67 -1.43 16.33 1.86
C ILE A 67 -1.36 17.81 2.22
N LYS A 68 -2.12 18.21 3.24
CA LYS A 68 -2.02 19.56 3.83
C LYS A 68 -1.38 19.46 5.21
N LYS A 69 -0.30 20.20 5.42
CA LYS A 69 0.33 20.34 6.73
C LYS A 69 -0.20 21.59 7.42
N ASN A 70 -0.61 21.44 8.68
CA ASN A 70 -0.81 22.57 9.55
C ASN A 70 0.53 22.92 10.21
N ASN A 71 1.05 24.12 9.91
CA ASN A 71 2.37 24.57 10.35
C ASN A 71 2.42 24.88 11.86
N GLU A 72 1.27 25.10 12.51
CA GLU A 72 1.21 25.48 13.93
C GLU A 72 1.35 24.27 14.85
N ASN A 73 0.78 23.12 14.47
CA ASN A 73 0.77 21.90 15.28
C ASN A 73 1.46 20.70 14.63
N ASN A 74 2.06 20.90 13.45
CA ASN A 74 2.72 19.87 12.64
C ASN A 74 1.81 18.65 12.32
N ILE A 75 0.49 18.83 12.37
CA ILE A 75 -0.47 17.79 12.01
C ILE A 75 -0.69 17.85 10.50
N SER A 76 -0.64 16.68 9.86
CA SER A 76 -0.94 16.54 8.44
C SER A 76 -2.33 15.95 8.25
N THR A 77 -3.11 16.54 7.35
CA THR A 77 -4.37 15.96 6.84
C THR A 77 -4.13 15.46 5.42
N VAL A 78 -4.51 14.21 5.18
CA VAL A 78 -4.47 13.59 3.84
C VAL A 78 -5.87 13.60 3.25
N TYR A 79 -6.00 14.02 2.00
CA TYR A 79 -7.25 14.03 1.26
C TYR A 79 -7.15 13.06 0.09
N TYR A 80 -8.12 12.15 -0.01
CA TYR A 80 -8.25 11.24 -1.13
C TYR A 80 -9.51 11.56 -1.92
N ARG A 81 -9.43 11.47 -3.24
CA ARG A 81 -10.58 11.53 -4.14
C ARG A 81 -10.55 10.34 -5.08
N TRP A 82 -11.64 9.59 -5.11
CA TRP A 82 -11.79 8.42 -5.98
C TRP A 82 -12.98 8.56 -6.93
N ASP A 83 -12.86 7.94 -8.09
CA ASP A 83 -13.98 7.62 -8.96
C ASP A 83 -14.51 6.22 -8.61
N GLU A 84 -15.82 6.10 -8.44
CA GLU A 84 -16.53 4.82 -8.32
C GLU A 84 -16.71 4.21 -9.72
N LEU A 85 -16.33 2.96 -9.91
CA LEU A 85 -16.39 2.27 -11.19
C LEU A 85 -17.35 1.08 -11.16
N ILE A 86 -18.37 1.11 -12.02
CA ILE A 86 -19.28 -0.03 -12.28
C ILE A 86 -19.27 -0.27 -13.79
N ASP A 87 -18.95 -1.49 -14.22
CA ASP A 87 -18.83 -1.88 -15.63
C ASP A 87 -17.94 -0.93 -16.45
N GLY A 88 -16.85 -0.46 -15.84
CA GLY A 88 -15.91 0.49 -16.44
C GLY A 88 -16.40 1.94 -16.54
N LYS A 89 -17.63 2.24 -16.11
CA LYS A 89 -18.21 3.59 -16.11
C LYS A 89 -18.08 4.24 -14.73
N ILE A 90 -17.86 5.55 -14.73
CA ILE A 90 -17.87 6.34 -13.49
C ILE A 90 -19.32 6.53 -13.03
N THR A 91 -19.67 5.98 -11.87
CA THR A 91 -21.03 6.05 -11.31
C THR A 91 -21.16 6.95 -10.09
N GLY A 92 -20.04 7.43 -9.59
CA GLY A 92 -19.98 8.37 -8.47
C GLY A 92 -18.54 8.73 -8.11
N ASN A 93 -18.39 9.53 -7.07
CA ASN A 93 -17.09 9.93 -6.56
C ASN A 93 -17.09 9.87 -5.03
N TYR A 94 -15.99 9.40 -4.46
CA TYR A 94 -15.73 9.43 -3.03
C TYR A 94 -14.69 10.49 -2.72
N SER A 95 -14.88 11.22 -1.62
CA SER A 95 -13.88 12.10 -1.03
C SER A 95 -13.72 11.74 0.44
N LEU A 96 -12.49 11.64 0.91
CA LEU A 96 -12.18 11.25 2.28
C LEU A 96 -11.00 12.06 2.78
N SER A 97 -11.10 12.59 4.00
CA SER A 97 -10.00 13.29 4.66
C SER A 97 -9.62 12.60 5.95
N GLU A 98 -8.32 12.41 6.15
CA GLU A 98 -7.74 11.75 7.32
C GLU A 98 -6.81 12.67 8.06
N THR A 99 -7.06 12.84 9.35
CA THR A 99 -6.22 13.62 10.25
C THR A 99 -5.83 12.75 11.44
N SER A 100 -4.53 12.67 11.73
CA SER A 100 -4.02 11.86 12.85
C SER A 100 -4.51 10.40 12.85
N ARG A 101 -4.72 9.82 11.66
CA ARG A 101 -5.22 8.44 11.40
C ARG A 101 -6.72 8.20 11.62
N ASN A 102 -7.48 9.25 11.91
CA ASN A 102 -8.94 9.17 11.99
C ASN A 102 -9.55 9.80 10.75
N ILE A 103 -10.69 9.26 10.31
CA ILE A 103 -11.49 9.92 9.28
C ILE A 103 -12.07 11.19 9.89
N SER A 104 -11.66 12.32 9.31
CA SER A 104 -12.09 13.67 9.68
C SER A 104 -13.22 14.20 8.79
N GLY A 105 -13.49 13.52 7.68
CA GLY A 105 -14.60 13.81 6.78
C GLY A 105 -14.67 12.79 5.66
N ALA A 106 -15.88 12.41 5.26
CA ALA A 106 -16.10 11.53 4.12
C ALA A 106 -17.41 11.91 3.41
N VAL A 107 -17.38 11.89 2.08
CA VAL A 107 -18.50 12.27 1.21
C VAL A 107 -18.56 11.34 0.02
N TYR A 108 -19.77 10.91 -0.34
CA TYR A 108 -20.05 10.25 -1.61
C TYR A 108 -20.97 11.11 -2.47
N LYS A 109 -20.57 11.40 -3.70
CA LYS A 109 -21.42 12.05 -4.70
C LYS A 109 -21.79 11.05 -5.77
N ARG A 110 -23.08 10.76 -5.90
CA ARG A 110 -23.59 9.85 -6.93
C ARG A 110 -23.74 10.56 -8.28
N ALA A 111 -23.27 9.94 -9.36
CA ALA A 111 -23.27 10.57 -10.67
C ALA A 111 -24.68 10.70 -11.28
N LYS A 112 -25.54 9.69 -11.11
CA LYS A 112 -26.84 9.62 -11.81
C LYS A 112 -27.79 10.77 -11.52
N ASP A 113 -27.73 11.34 -10.32
CA ASP A 113 -28.65 12.38 -9.83
C ASP A 113 -27.93 13.50 -9.08
N GLY A 114 -26.59 13.47 -9.04
CA GLY A 114 -25.79 14.45 -8.33
C GLY A 114 -25.96 14.44 -6.81
N LYS A 115 -26.70 13.48 -6.24
CA LYS A 115 -26.99 13.45 -4.82
C LYS A 115 -25.70 13.25 -4.01
N ILE A 116 -25.52 14.10 -3.02
CA ILE A 116 -24.39 14.07 -2.09
C ILE A 116 -24.84 13.36 -0.82
N PHE A 117 -23.97 12.49 -0.33
CA PHE A 117 -24.14 11.76 0.90
C PHE A 117 -22.99 12.07 1.85
N ASN A 118 -23.30 12.64 3.01
CA ASN A 118 -22.31 12.83 4.07
C ASN A 118 -22.12 11.50 4.81
N LEU A 119 -20.86 11.12 5.01
CA LEU A 119 -20.48 9.85 5.61
C LEU A 119 -19.69 10.09 6.89
N GLU A 120 -20.07 9.39 7.95
CA GLU A 120 -19.36 9.43 9.23
C GLU A 120 -18.82 8.04 9.59
N GLN A 121 -17.64 8.03 10.20
CA GLN A 121 -17.08 6.81 10.77
C GLN A 121 -17.89 6.39 11.99
N THR A 122 -18.37 5.15 12.01
CA THR A 122 -19.14 4.64 13.16
C THR A 122 -18.24 4.34 14.35
N ALA A 123 -18.64 4.71 15.57
CA ALA A 123 -17.94 4.37 16.82
C ALA A 123 -17.80 2.84 16.97
N GLY A 124 -16.60 2.34 17.30
CA GLY A 124 -16.28 0.91 17.30
C GLY A 124 -15.93 0.32 15.93
N GLY A 125 -15.96 1.13 14.87
CA GLY A 125 -15.51 0.79 13.52
C GLY A 125 -14.02 1.03 13.27
N SER A 126 -13.20 1.14 14.34
CA SER A 126 -11.78 0.83 14.21
C SER A 126 -11.69 -0.65 13.87
N PRO A 127 -10.83 -1.05 12.93
CA PRO A 127 -10.64 -2.46 12.66
C PRO A 127 -10.26 -3.14 13.96
N ASP A 128 -10.99 -4.19 14.26
CA ASP A 128 -10.48 -5.22 15.15
C ASP A 128 -9.07 -5.58 14.66
N ASN A 129 -8.09 -5.55 15.56
CA ASN A 129 -6.69 -5.89 15.26
C ASN A 129 -6.54 -7.35 14.75
N ARG A 130 -7.64 -8.11 14.70
CA ARG A 130 -7.75 -9.47 14.14
C ARG A 130 -8.39 -9.52 12.74
N GLN A 131 -8.92 -8.42 12.22
CA GLN A 131 -9.61 -8.43 10.92
C GLN A 131 -8.59 -8.41 9.76
N GLU A 132 -8.82 -9.28 8.78
CA GLU A 132 -8.06 -9.29 7.54
C GLU A 132 -8.28 -7.99 6.76
N ASP A 133 -7.20 -7.38 6.30
CA ASP A 133 -7.23 -6.25 5.38
C ASP A 133 -7.27 -6.75 3.93
N ARG A 134 -7.73 -5.87 3.03
CA ARG A 134 -8.00 -6.23 1.64
C ARG A 134 -7.60 -5.11 0.68
N LEU A 135 -7.07 -5.51 -0.46
CA LEU A 135 -6.78 -4.63 -1.60
C LEU A 135 -7.45 -5.18 -2.86
N PHE A 136 -7.88 -4.28 -3.75
CA PHE A 136 -8.40 -4.68 -5.06
C PHE A 136 -7.57 -4.05 -6.18
N ILE A 137 -6.66 -4.83 -6.76
CA ILE A 137 -5.64 -4.36 -7.70
C ILE A 137 -5.70 -5.22 -8.96
N ASN A 138 -5.73 -4.58 -10.14
CA ASN A 138 -5.80 -5.27 -11.44
C ASN A 138 -6.90 -6.35 -11.51
N HIS A 139 -8.07 -6.06 -10.91
CA HIS A 139 -9.21 -6.96 -10.76
C HIS A 139 -8.98 -8.19 -9.87
N ILE A 140 -7.97 -8.17 -9.01
CA ILE A 140 -7.66 -9.27 -8.09
C ILE A 140 -7.91 -8.77 -6.67
N LEU A 141 -8.72 -9.53 -5.91
CA LEU A 141 -8.91 -9.28 -4.50
C LEU A 141 -7.79 -9.95 -3.71
N ILE A 142 -7.04 -9.15 -2.97
CA ILE A 142 -5.90 -9.57 -2.17
C ILE A 142 -6.30 -9.46 -0.71
N THR A 143 -6.23 -10.55 0.03
CA THR A 143 -6.58 -10.60 1.46
C THR A 143 -5.34 -10.97 2.27
N PHE A 144 -5.06 -10.24 3.34
CA PHE A 144 -3.89 -10.44 4.18
C PHE A 144 -4.13 -9.92 5.60
N SER A 145 -3.19 -10.16 6.52
CA SER A 145 -3.20 -9.52 7.84
C SER A 145 -2.00 -8.59 8.03
N HIS A 146 -2.23 -7.50 8.76
CA HIS A 146 -1.17 -6.63 9.26
C HIS A 146 -0.43 -7.23 10.46
N HIS A 147 -0.99 -8.24 11.11
CA HIS A 147 -0.47 -8.87 12.33
C HIS A 147 -0.11 -10.33 12.06
N GLU A 148 0.00 -11.13 13.13
CA GLU A 148 0.59 -12.48 13.18
C GLU A 148 0.16 -13.45 12.06
N ASN A 149 -1.05 -13.31 11.51
CA ASN A 149 -1.49 -14.17 10.41
C ASN A 149 -0.65 -13.92 9.13
N THR A 150 0.08 -14.93 8.68
CA THR A 150 0.95 -14.89 7.50
C THR A 150 0.26 -15.25 6.20
N ALA A 151 -1.00 -15.68 6.24
CA ALA A 151 -1.74 -16.02 5.03
C ALA A 151 -1.95 -14.77 4.15
N LEU A 152 -1.55 -14.90 2.89
CA LEU A 152 -1.82 -13.97 1.81
C LEU A 152 -2.61 -14.71 0.74
N THR A 153 -3.82 -14.25 0.45
CA THR A 153 -4.69 -14.88 -0.54
C THR A 153 -4.97 -13.94 -1.70
N PHE A 154 -4.68 -14.40 -2.92
CA PHE A 154 -5.12 -13.79 -4.17
C PHE A 154 -6.38 -14.50 -4.65
N THR A 155 -7.48 -13.75 -4.83
CA THR A 155 -8.72 -14.25 -5.44
C THR A 155 -8.86 -13.62 -6.82
N TYR A 156 -8.73 -14.47 -7.85
CA TYR A 156 -8.75 -14.08 -9.26
C TYR A 156 -10.18 -14.11 -9.82
N GLN A 157 -10.40 -13.41 -10.94
CA GLN A 157 -11.71 -13.28 -11.58
C GLN A 157 -12.28 -14.59 -12.13
N ASP A 158 -11.42 -15.54 -12.48
CA ASP A 158 -11.83 -16.87 -12.93
C ASP A 158 -12.18 -17.82 -11.76
N GLY A 159 -12.26 -17.29 -10.55
CA GLY A 159 -12.57 -18.06 -9.34
C GLY A 159 -11.38 -18.79 -8.73
N HIS A 160 -10.21 -18.78 -9.39
CA HIS A 160 -8.99 -19.33 -8.82
C HIS A 160 -8.62 -18.57 -7.54
N LYS A 161 -8.16 -19.31 -6.54
CA LYS A 161 -7.61 -18.76 -5.30
C LYS A 161 -6.23 -19.33 -5.07
N GLU A 162 -5.28 -18.44 -4.81
CA GLU A 162 -3.92 -18.81 -4.46
C GLU A 162 -3.61 -18.26 -3.09
N THR A 163 -3.25 -19.15 -2.16
CA THR A 163 -2.83 -18.76 -0.82
C THR A 163 -1.35 -19.05 -0.63
N LEU A 164 -0.61 -18.04 -0.23
CA LEU A 164 0.82 -18.06 0.05
C LEU A 164 1.05 -17.68 1.51
N GLN A 165 2.25 -17.96 2.00
CA GLN A 165 2.70 -17.54 3.32
C GLN A 165 3.68 -16.37 3.18
N LEU A 166 3.35 -15.27 3.83
CA LEU A 166 4.26 -14.14 4.05
C LEU A 166 5.22 -14.45 5.19
N GLU A 167 6.30 -13.67 5.27
CA GLU A 167 7.23 -13.74 6.39
C GLU A 167 6.51 -13.47 7.73
N SER A 168 6.85 -14.29 8.72
CA SER A 168 6.41 -14.15 10.12
C SER A 168 7.21 -13.05 10.83
N PHE A 169 6.68 -12.56 11.95
CA PHE A 169 7.39 -11.62 12.81
C PHE A 169 8.21 -12.37 13.85
N ASP A 170 9.42 -11.89 14.15
CA ASP A 170 10.16 -12.34 15.32
C ASP A 170 9.61 -11.70 16.62
N ASN A 171 8.97 -10.54 16.49
CA ASN A 171 8.30 -9.86 17.59
C ASN A 171 6.80 -9.64 17.26
N PRO A 172 5.87 -10.21 18.05
CA PRO A 172 4.43 -10.17 17.78
C PRO A 172 3.82 -8.77 17.86
N GLN A 173 4.50 -7.78 18.46
CA GLN A 173 4.04 -6.39 18.50
C GLN A 173 4.31 -5.63 17.20
N GLN A 174 5.05 -6.21 16.27
CA GLN A 174 5.33 -5.59 14.99
C GLN A 174 4.13 -5.64 14.06
N ILE A 175 4.14 -4.73 13.08
CA ILE A 175 3.06 -4.62 12.12
C ILE A 175 3.61 -4.69 10.70
N ARG A 176 3.02 -5.56 9.90
CA ARG A 176 3.26 -5.68 8.47
C ARG A 176 2.71 -4.45 7.76
N ARG A 177 3.40 -3.98 6.74
CA ARG A 177 2.93 -2.91 5.85
C ARG A 177 2.69 -3.49 4.47
N SER A 178 1.59 -3.09 3.84
CA SER A 178 1.34 -3.29 2.41
C SER A 178 1.82 -2.06 1.64
N HIS A 179 2.24 -2.30 0.41
CA HIS A 179 2.77 -1.30 -0.52
C HIS A 179 2.22 -1.57 -1.90
N ILE A 180 1.92 -0.51 -2.65
CA ILE A 180 1.44 -0.58 -4.03
C ILE A 180 2.30 0.35 -4.87
N ALA A 181 3.00 -0.22 -5.84
CA ALA A 181 3.86 0.51 -6.75
C ALA A 181 4.08 -0.31 -8.02
N ASP A 182 4.50 0.33 -9.11
CA ASP A 182 4.98 -0.33 -10.32
C ASP A 182 6.48 -0.62 -10.11
N TYR A 183 6.81 -1.81 -9.60
CA TYR A 183 8.19 -2.16 -9.20
C TYR A 183 9.07 -2.47 -10.41
N ASN A 184 8.48 -2.98 -11.49
CA ASN A 184 9.16 -3.40 -12.71
C ASN A 184 9.01 -2.43 -13.89
N PHE A 185 8.32 -1.31 -13.69
CA PHE A 185 8.17 -0.22 -14.65
C PHE A 185 7.44 -0.65 -15.92
N ASP A 186 6.42 -1.50 -15.80
CA ASP A 186 5.59 -1.98 -16.91
C ASP A 186 4.24 -1.26 -17.03
N GLY A 187 3.96 -0.34 -16.10
CA GLY A 187 2.73 0.45 -16.07
C GLY A 187 1.58 -0.18 -15.28
N TYR A 188 1.76 -1.37 -14.70
CA TYR A 188 0.79 -2.01 -13.83
C TYR A 188 1.17 -1.84 -12.35
N ASP A 189 0.16 -1.73 -11.50
CA ASP A 189 0.40 -1.70 -10.05
C ASP A 189 0.69 -3.11 -9.55
N ASP A 190 1.83 -3.26 -8.87
CA ASP A 190 2.24 -4.46 -8.16
C ASP A 190 1.96 -4.34 -6.65
N VAL A 191 2.21 -5.41 -5.89
CA VAL A 191 2.07 -5.39 -4.43
C VAL A 191 3.34 -5.82 -3.70
N GLY A 192 3.68 -5.07 -2.66
CA GLY A 192 4.74 -5.39 -1.72
C GLY A 192 4.19 -5.53 -0.30
N PHE A 193 4.75 -6.46 0.46
CA PHE A 193 4.50 -6.61 1.90
C PHE A 193 5.82 -6.53 2.62
N SER A 194 5.86 -5.84 3.77
CA SER A 194 7.09 -5.72 4.53
C SER A 194 6.87 -5.85 6.02
N ILE A 195 7.86 -6.38 6.72
CA ILE A 195 7.95 -6.45 8.18
C ILE A 195 9.27 -5.81 8.63
N PRO A 196 9.40 -5.29 9.87
CA PRO A 196 10.70 -4.93 10.41
C PRO A 196 11.65 -6.14 10.43
N ASP A 197 12.96 -5.92 10.31
CA ASP A 197 13.94 -7.00 10.42
C ASP A 197 13.92 -7.70 11.80
N ALA A 198 14.36 -8.95 11.79
CA ALA A 198 14.38 -9.88 12.92
C ALA A 198 15.19 -9.42 14.14
N GLY A 199 16.04 -8.41 13.98
CA GLY A 199 16.87 -7.87 15.06
C GLY A 199 16.22 -6.67 15.71
N MET A 200 16.81 -5.50 15.44
CA MET A 200 16.44 -4.25 16.10
C MET A 200 15.36 -3.46 15.34
N GLY A 201 14.82 -4.02 14.25
CA GLY A 201 13.85 -3.33 13.39
C GLY A 201 14.40 -2.05 12.75
N VAL A 202 15.70 -2.06 12.42
CA VAL A 202 16.45 -0.96 11.80
C VAL A 202 16.13 -0.75 10.32
N TYR A 203 15.68 -1.79 9.63
CA TYR A 203 15.14 -1.73 8.26
C TYR A 203 13.92 -2.64 8.15
N ARG A 204 13.25 -2.63 7.00
CA ARG A 204 12.15 -3.55 6.71
C ARG A 204 12.50 -4.52 5.61
N THR A 205 12.23 -5.81 5.80
CA THR A 205 12.31 -6.82 4.74
C THR A 205 11.04 -6.79 3.90
N PHE A 206 11.15 -7.07 2.61
CA PHE A 206 10.08 -6.98 1.63
C PHE A 206 9.87 -8.33 0.91
N THR A 207 8.62 -8.72 0.81
CA THR A 207 8.14 -9.69 -0.18
C THR A 207 7.34 -8.94 -1.24
N ILE A 208 7.79 -8.99 -2.50
CA ILE A 208 7.17 -8.28 -3.63
C ILE A 208 6.53 -9.31 -4.57
N PHE A 209 5.36 -8.99 -5.11
CA PHE A 209 4.65 -9.74 -6.12
C PHE A 209 4.36 -8.85 -7.32
N LEU A 210 4.89 -9.22 -8.49
CA LEU A 210 4.68 -8.52 -9.74
C LEU A 210 3.41 -9.01 -10.42
N TYR A 211 2.60 -8.09 -10.93
CA TYR A 211 1.47 -8.42 -11.78
C TYR A 211 1.95 -8.74 -13.19
N ASP A 212 1.57 -9.90 -13.71
CA ASP A 212 1.80 -10.29 -15.10
C ASP A 212 0.51 -10.05 -15.89
N PRO A 213 0.44 -9.04 -16.77
CA PRO A 213 -0.77 -8.74 -17.55
C PRO A 213 -1.12 -9.82 -18.57
N GLY A 214 -0.15 -10.63 -19.01
CA GLY A 214 -0.37 -11.72 -19.95
C GLY A 214 -1.12 -12.89 -19.32
N SER A 215 -0.71 -13.28 -18.11
CA SER A 215 -1.40 -14.33 -17.35
C SER A 215 -2.51 -13.82 -16.43
N LYS A 216 -2.56 -12.51 -16.17
CA LYS A 216 -3.43 -11.87 -15.15
C LYS A 216 -3.23 -12.49 -13.77
N ARG A 217 -1.97 -12.71 -13.40
CA ARG A 217 -1.56 -13.33 -12.13
C ARG A 217 -0.48 -12.51 -11.44
N PHE A 218 -0.44 -12.62 -10.12
CA PHE A 218 0.70 -12.13 -9.35
C PHE A 218 1.78 -13.21 -9.26
N LYS A 219 3.04 -12.81 -9.39
CA LYS A 219 4.20 -13.70 -9.27
C LYS A 219 5.19 -13.11 -8.28
N LYS A 220 5.65 -13.90 -7.30
CA LYS A 220 6.66 -13.45 -6.34
C LYS A 220 7.94 -13.05 -7.08
N LEU A 221 8.41 -11.83 -6.86
CA LEU A 221 9.68 -11.35 -7.35
C LEU A 221 10.81 -12.12 -6.67
N LYS A 222 11.70 -12.68 -7.48
CA LYS A 222 12.90 -13.36 -7.00
C LYS A 222 14.08 -12.41 -7.08
N GLU A 223 14.88 -12.40 -6.02
CA GLU A 223 16.17 -11.74 -6.04
C GLU A 223 17.08 -12.41 -7.10
N PRO A 224 17.87 -11.64 -7.86
CA PRO A 224 18.85 -12.23 -8.76
C PRO A 224 19.92 -12.98 -7.97
N ALA A 225 20.29 -14.16 -8.43
CA ALA A 225 21.47 -14.87 -7.94
C ALA A 225 22.72 -14.08 -8.35
N SER A 226 23.22 -13.22 -7.47
CA SER A 226 24.44 -12.45 -7.66
C SER A 226 25.32 -12.60 -6.43
N ASN A 227 26.49 -13.23 -6.60
CA ASN A 227 27.48 -13.34 -5.51
C ASN A 227 28.11 -11.97 -5.16
N ASN A 228 27.79 -10.92 -5.91
CA ASN A 228 28.33 -9.57 -5.72
C ASN A 228 27.42 -8.66 -4.87
N ALA A 229 26.19 -9.08 -4.57
CA ALA A 229 25.30 -8.30 -3.72
C ALA A 229 25.74 -8.43 -2.25
N ASN A 230 25.82 -7.30 -1.54
CA ASN A 230 26.10 -7.27 -0.10
C ASN A 230 24.83 -7.41 0.75
N CYS A 231 23.66 -7.19 0.14
CA CYS A 231 22.37 -7.43 0.76
C CYS A 231 21.87 -8.85 0.46
N ILE A 232 21.13 -9.39 1.43
CA ILE A 232 20.36 -10.63 1.28
C ILE A 232 18.89 -10.24 1.31
N GLY A 233 18.16 -10.55 0.25
CA GLY A 233 16.76 -10.21 0.11
C GLY A 233 16.52 -8.73 -0.18
N PHE A 234 15.23 -8.37 -0.23
CA PHE A 234 14.79 -7.01 -0.45
C PHE A 234 14.56 -6.30 0.89
N CYS A 235 15.41 -5.35 1.23
CA CYS A 235 15.36 -4.50 2.42
C CYS A 235 15.14 -3.03 2.04
N ASP A 236 14.28 -2.30 2.75
CA ASP A 236 13.99 -0.87 2.51
C ASP A 236 13.91 -0.47 1.02
N VAL A 237 13.02 -1.16 0.30
CA VAL A 237 12.92 -1.04 -1.15
C VAL A 237 12.49 0.36 -1.57
N THR A 238 13.20 0.92 -2.54
CA THR A 238 12.87 2.20 -3.18
C THR A 238 12.89 2.05 -4.70
N ILE A 239 12.14 2.92 -5.38
CA ILE A 239 11.94 2.90 -6.83
C ILE A 239 12.32 4.26 -7.39
N ASP A 240 13.28 4.29 -8.32
CA ASP A 240 13.56 5.44 -9.16
C ASP A 240 12.83 5.27 -10.51
N LYS A 241 11.63 5.85 -10.59
CA LYS A 241 10.80 5.78 -11.80
C LYS A 241 11.45 6.43 -13.02
N LYS A 242 12.23 7.49 -12.81
CA LYS A 242 12.88 8.23 -13.91
C LYS A 242 13.96 7.38 -14.57
N ASN A 243 14.77 6.71 -13.77
CA ASN A 243 15.89 5.90 -14.25
C ASN A 243 15.56 4.40 -14.38
N ARG A 244 14.34 4.00 -14.01
CA ARG A 244 13.85 2.62 -13.98
C ARG A 244 14.77 1.71 -13.17
N LEU A 245 15.05 2.13 -11.94
CA LEU A 245 15.91 1.40 -11.01
C LEU A 245 15.13 1.02 -9.74
N LEU A 246 15.31 -0.22 -9.31
CA LEU A 246 14.86 -0.69 -8.01
C LEU A 246 16.09 -0.73 -7.11
N SER A 247 16.01 -0.12 -5.92
CA SER A 247 17.09 -0.14 -4.95
C SER A 247 16.63 -0.83 -3.67
N THR A 248 17.56 -1.50 -3.01
CA THR A 248 17.37 -2.05 -1.67
C THR A 248 18.52 -1.59 -0.80
N SER A 249 18.25 -1.26 0.46
CA SER A 249 19.29 -0.93 1.43
C SER A 249 19.21 -1.84 2.64
N CYS A 250 20.35 -2.38 3.05
CA CYS A 250 20.47 -3.30 4.16
C CYS A 250 21.70 -2.97 5.03
N ARG A 251 21.76 -3.59 6.20
CA ARG A 251 22.89 -3.45 7.11
C ARG A 251 23.69 -4.75 7.19
N GLY A 252 24.99 -4.66 6.86
CA GLY A 252 25.98 -5.72 7.03
C GLY A 252 26.98 -5.34 8.12
N GLY A 253 26.83 -5.88 9.33
CA GLY A 253 27.61 -5.50 10.50
C GLY A 253 27.44 -4.01 10.85
N ALA A 254 28.55 -3.26 10.91
CA ALA A 254 28.53 -1.81 11.17
C ALA A 254 28.36 -0.94 9.91
N ARG A 255 28.12 -1.54 8.73
CA ARG A 255 28.05 -0.84 7.45
C ARG A 255 26.66 -0.93 6.84
N TRP A 256 26.28 0.14 6.15
CA TRP A 256 25.09 0.18 5.30
C TRP A 256 25.49 -0.02 3.84
N TRP A 257 24.68 -0.80 3.14
CA TRP A 257 24.85 -1.11 1.73
C TRP A 257 23.55 -0.81 1.00
N SER A 258 23.68 -0.33 -0.22
CA SER A 258 22.58 -0.14 -1.16
C SER A 258 22.86 -0.92 -2.43
N GLU A 259 22.00 -1.88 -2.77
CA GLU A 259 22.07 -2.60 -4.04
C GLU A 259 21.12 -1.96 -5.04
N ILE A 260 21.62 -1.76 -6.25
CA ILE A 260 20.87 -1.17 -7.37
C ILE A 260 20.59 -2.27 -8.39
N TYR A 261 19.33 -2.36 -8.77
CA TYR A 261 18.82 -3.31 -9.75
C TYR A 261 18.11 -2.60 -10.91
N ARG A 262 17.99 -3.32 -12.02
CA ARG A 262 17.17 -2.94 -13.18
C ARG A 262 16.41 -4.17 -13.68
N PHE A 263 15.29 -3.96 -14.35
CA PHE A 263 14.62 -5.03 -15.11
C PHE A 263 15.12 -5.07 -16.56
N ASP A 264 15.43 -6.26 -17.05
CA ASP A 264 15.75 -6.48 -18.46
C ASP A 264 14.48 -6.50 -19.34
N LYS A 265 14.64 -6.71 -20.64
CA LYS A 265 13.52 -6.77 -21.59
C LYS A 265 12.58 -7.96 -21.37
N ALA A 266 13.04 -9.01 -20.69
CA ALA A 266 12.26 -10.19 -20.35
C ALA A 266 11.62 -10.07 -18.96
N ASN A 267 11.60 -8.86 -18.38
CA ASN A 267 11.07 -8.58 -17.05
C ASN A 267 11.80 -9.35 -15.93
N LYS A 268 13.08 -9.66 -16.12
CA LYS A 268 13.93 -10.27 -15.10
C LYS A 268 14.72 -9.19 -14.38
N LEU A 269 14.73 -9.25 -13.05
CA LEU A 269 15.55 -8.38 -12.22
C LEU A 269 17.04 -8.74 -12.37
N ILE A 270 17.87 -7.76 -12.67
CA ILE A 270 19.32 -7.89 -12.81
C ILE A 270 20.05 -6.94 -11.86
N TRP A 271 21.09 -7.46 -11.21
CA TRP A 271 21.98 -6.66 -10.37
C TRP A 271 22.82 -5.72 -11.23
N VAL A 272 22.92 -4.45 -10.82
CA VAL A 272 23.71 -3.43 -11.52
C VAL A 272 24.98 -3.10 -10.74
N ARG A 273 24.84 -2.78 -9.44
CA ARG A 273 25.97 -2.44 -8.56
C ARG A 273 25.57 -2.43 -7.09
N SER A 274 26.57 -2.54 -6.24
CA SER A 274 26.48 -2.23 -4.80
C SER A 274 27.13 -0.86 -4.52
N LYS A 275 26.58 -0.12 -3.56
CA LYS A 275 27.13 1.11 -3.03
C LYS A 275 27.19 1.03 -1.51
N LYS A 276 28.33 1.39 -0.94
CA LYS A 276 28.45 1.62 0.50
C LYS A 276 27.88 3.01 0.84
N GLU A 277 27.05 3.08 1.87
CA GLU A 277 26.54 4.36 2.42
C GLU A 277 27.49 4.96 3.47
#